data_AF-A0AAN0JTJ0-F1
#
_entry.id   AF-A0AAN0JTJ0-F1
#
_cell.length_a   1.000
_cell.length_b   1.000
_cell.length_c   1.000
_cell.angle_alpha   90.00
_cell.angle_beta   90.00
_cell.angle_gamma   90.00
#
_symmetry.space_group_name_H-M   'P 1'
#
loop_
_entity.id
_entity.type
_entity.pdbx_description
1 polymer ?
#
loop_
_entity_poly.entity_id
_entity_poly.type
_entity_poly.pdbx_seq_one_letter_code
_entity_poly.pdbx_strand_id
1 'polypeptide(L)'
;MDEEVEVDAFKKEFKRFNRPSEDDIKDIIDFTQPERFNEILTIQTVVDPPPLGASISDVQSSCNELGLTLPSEWKVYSLKTIPGLIFITNPFLCGGQHYWMQKCLLQYPLLPNVTNLDSHISRTGSGQIWPIGKLRTDFDDAKLLTIN
;
A
#
# COMPACT_ATOMS: atom_id res chain seq x y z
N MET A 1 -22.70 38.15 -22.01
CA MET A 1 -21.55 37.22 -22.10
C MET A 1 -21.48 36.59 -20.74
N ASP A 2 -22.15 35.46 -20.59
CA ASP A 2 -22.10 34.70 -19.35
C ASP A 2 -20.80 33.90 -19.36
N GLU A 3 -19.89 34.23 -18.44
CA GLU A 3 -18.71 33.42 -18.17
C GLU A 3 -19.21 32.08 -17.60
N GLU A 4 -19.08 31.01 -18.39
CA GLU A 4 -19.18 29.65 -17.87
C GLU A 4 -18.10 29.48 -16.79
N VAL A 5 -18.51 29.52 -15.54
CA VAL A 5 -17.66 29.17 -14.40
C VAL A 5 -17.26 27.71 -14.61
N GLU A 6 -16.02 27.49 -15.04
CA GLU A 6 -15.44 26.17 -15.23
C GLU A 6 -15.49 25.42 -13.89
N VAL A 7 -16.48 24.54 -13.76
CA VAL A 7 -16.65 23.73 -12.55
C VAL A 7 -15.50 22.73 -12.53
N ASP A 8 -14.62 22.87 -11.54
CA ASP A 8 -13.54 21.93 -11.25
C ASP A 8 -14.07 20.48 -11.21
N ALA A 9 -13.81 19.76 -12.32
CA ALA A 9 -14.28 18.41 -12.53
C ALA A 9 -13.74 17.46 -11.46
N PHE A 10 -12.48 17.65 -11.02
CA PHE A 10 -11.89 16.84 -9.97
C PHE A 10 -12.62 17.04 -8.64
N LYS A 11 -12.88 18.29 -8.23
CA LYS A 11 -13.56 18.58 -6.96
C LYS A 11 -15.00 18.07 -6.96
N LYS A 12 -15.69 18.07 -8.10
CA LYS A 12 -17.02 17.49 -8.26
C LYS A 12 -16.97 15.97 -8.03
N GLU A 13 -16.07 15.26 -8.70
CA GLU A 13 -15.88 13.81 -8.54
C GLU A 13 -15.43 13.43 -7.12
N PHE A 14 -14.45 14.14 -6.55
CA PHE A 14 -14.00 13.92 -5.18
C PHE A 14 -15.16 14.04 -4.16
N LYS A 15 -16.02 15.05 -4.30
CA LYS A 15 -17.18 15.22 -3.42
C LYS A 15 -18.21 14.11 -3.58
N ARG A 16 -18.43 13.63 -4.80
CA ARG A 16 -19.31 12.50 -5.11
C ARG A 16 -18.85 11.24 -4.38
N PHE A 17 -17.55 10.92 -4.38
CA PHE A 17 -17.00 9.74 -3.72
C PHE A 17 -16.80 9.85 -2.19
N ASN A 18 -17.00 11.02 -1.59
CA ASN A 18 -17.01 11.13 -0.11
C ASN A 18 -18.25 10.47 0.52
N ARG A 19 -19.34 10.31 -0.25
CA ARG A 19 -20.58 9.61 0.15
C ARG A 19 -21.13 8.87 -1.07
N PRO A 20 -20.44 7.81 -1.52
CA PRO A 20 -20.76 7.17 -2.79
C PRO A 20 -22.10 6.43 -2.71
N SER A 21 -22.88 6.52 -3.77
CA SER A 21 -23.99 5.61 -4.03
C SER A 21 -23.47 4.25 -4.53
N GLU A 22 -24.34 3.24 -4.59
CA GLU A 22 -23.97 1.92 -5.16
C GLU A 22 -23.55 2.02 -6.63
N ASP A 23 -24.17 2.92 -7.39
CA ASP A 23 -23.81 3.16 -8.78
C ASP A 23 -22.45 3.84 -8.91
N ASP A 24 -22.08 4.70 -7.96
CA ASP A 24 -20.76 5.34 -7.98
C ASP A 24 -19.63 4.32 -7.78
N ILE A 25 -19.84 3.32 -6.92
CA ILE A 25 -18.83 2.27 -6.65
C ILE A 25 -18.56 1.45 -7.93
N LYS A 26 -19.55 1.29 -8.80
CA LYS A 26 -19.37 0.57 -10.07
C LYS A 26 -18.38 1.26 -11.00
N ASP A 27 -18.20 2.57 -10.90
CA ASP A 27 -17.25 3.33 -11.72
C ASP A 27 -15.80 3.22 -11.21
N ILE A 28 -15.60 2.69 -10.00
CA ILE A 28 -14.28 2.50 -9.42
C ILE A 28 -13.58 1.32 -10.10
N ILE A 29 -12.35 1.56 -10.53
CA ILE A 29 -11.50 0.51 -11.10
C ILE A 29 -11.15 -0.49 -9.99
N ASP A 30 -11.64 -1.71 -10.13
CA ASP A 30 -11.29 -2.84 -9.29
C ASP A 30 -10.25 -3.71 -10.01
N PHE A 31 -9.00 -3.63 -9.56
CA PHE A 31 -7.90 -4.41 -10.11
C PHE A 31 -7.97 -5.92 -9.79
N THR A 32 -8.92 -6.36 -8.95
CA THR A 32 -9.22 -7.78 -8.76
C THR A 32 -10.07 -8.35 -9.89
N GLN A 33 -10.77 -7.49 -10.65
CA GLN A 33 -11.60 -7.81 -11.81
C GLN A 33 -11.19 -6.94 -13.03
N PRO A 34 -9.92 -7.03 -13.48
CA PRO A 34 -9.37 -6.12 -14.49
C PRO A 34 -10.07 -6.24 -15.86
N GLU A 35 -10.68 -7.38 -16.15
CA GLU A 35 -11.41 -7.66 -17.39
C GLU A 35 -12.55 -6.67 -17.66
N ARG A 36 -13.13 -6.09 -16.60
CA ARG A 36 -14.16 -5.05 -16.70
C ARG A 36 -13.64 -3.73 -17.28
N PHE A 37 -12.32 -3.53 -17.27
CA PHE A 37 -11.66 -2.27 -17.60
C PHE A 37 -10.56 -2.43 -18.66
N ASN A 38 -10.61 -3.49 -19.48
CA ASN A 38 -9.64 -3.78 -20.55
C ASN A 38 -9.42 -2.62 -21.54
N GLU A 39 -10.41 -1.75 -21.71
CA GLU A 39 -10.33 -0.58 -22.59
C GLU A 39 -9.33 0.46 -22.07
N ILE A 40 -9.17 0.58 -20.76
CA ILE A 40 -8.34 1.61 -20.11
C ILE A 40 -7.10 1.04 -19.41
N LEU A 41 -7.10 -0.25 -19.06
CA LEU A 41 -6.01 -0.93 -18.40
C LEU A 41 -5.08 -1.64 -19.39
N THR A 42 -3.80 -1.65 -19.06
CA THR A 42 -2.78 -2.50 -19.68
C THR A 42 -2.17 -3.39 -18.59
N ILE A 43 -2.25 -4.71 -18.77
CA ILE A 43 -1.57 -5.68 -17.92
C ILE A 43 -0.08 -5.65 -18.26
N GLN A 44 0.74 -5.45 -17.24
CA GLN A 44 2.19 -5.52 -17.35
C GLN A 44 2.67 -6.87 -16.83
N THR A 45 3.42 -7.58 -17.64
CA THR A 45 4.17 -8.75 -17.20
C THR A 45 5.46 -8.27 -16.56
N VAL A 46 5.67 -8.56 -15.28
CA VAL A 46 6.96 -8.33 -14.63
C VAL A 46 7.89 -9.46 -15.07
N VAL A 47 8.57 -9.25 -16.20
CA VAL A 47 9.57 -10.18 -16.73
C VAL A 47 10.93 -9.50 -16.61
N ASP A 48 11.29 -9.07 -15.42
CA ASP A 48 12.61 -8.48 -15.23
C ASP A 48 13.60 -9.58 -14.81
N PRO A 49 14.68 -9.80 -15.58
CA PRO A 49 15.87 -10.42 -15.01
C PRO A 49 16.30 -9.59 -13.79
N PRO A 50 16.90 -10.21 -12.76
CA PRO A 50 17.27 -9.49 -11.55
C PRO A 50 18.09 -8.22 -11.90
N PRO A 51 17.88 -7.11 -11.17
CA PRO A 51 18.56 -5.84 -11.44
C PRO A 51 20.05 -6.08 -11.65
N LEU A 52 20.63 -5.44 -12.67
CA LEU A 52 21.96 -5.73 -13.23
C LEU A 52 22.99 -6.17 -12.16
N GLY A 53 23.19 -7.50 -12.01
CA GLY A 53 24.16 -8.10 -11.09
C GLY A 53 23.61 -8.77 -9.82
N ALA A 54 22.31 -8.68 -9.52
CA ALA A 54 21.69 -9.45 -8.44
C ALA A 54 21.42 -10.90 -8.89
N SER A 55 21.67 -11.87 -8.01
CA SER A 55 21.22 -13.25 -8.25
C SER A 55 19.72 -13.36 -7.99
N ILE A 56 19.07 -14.34 -8.62
CA ILE A 56 17.68 -14.73 -8.30
C ILE A 56 17.55 -15.06 -6.81
N SER A 57 18.59 -15.67 -6.21
CA SER A 57 18.63 -15.95 -4.77
C SER A 57 18.55 -14.68 -3.92
N ASP A 58 19.20 -13.61 -4.35
CA ASP A 58 19.27 -12.36 -3.58
C ASP A 58 17.92 -11.65 -3.61
N VAL A 59 17.26 -11.67 -4.76
CA VAL A 59 15.89 -11.17 -4.92
C VAL A 59 14.94 -11.97 -4.04
N GLN A 60 15.03 -13.31 -4.06
CA GLN A 60 14.17 -14.16 -3.25
C GLN A 60 14.38 -13.93 -1.74
N SER A 61 15.62 -13.83 -1.27
CA SER A 61 15.92 -13.52 0.14
C SER A 61 15.32 -12.18 0.53
N SER A 62 15.54 -11.14 -0.29
CA SER A 62 15.03 -9.80 -0.04
C SER A 62 13.50 -9.77 0.00
N CYS A 63 12.83 -10.45 -0.94
CA CYS A 63 11.38 -10.56 -0.95
C CYS A 63 10.86 -11.25 0.32
N ASN A 64 11.46 -12.38 0.72
CA ASN A 64 11.08 -13.10 1.94
C ASN A 64 11.26 -12.24 3.20
N GLU A 65 12.39 -11.56 3.34
CA GLU A 65 12.67 -10.65 4.47
C GLU A 65 11.66 -9.50 4.56
N LEU A 66 11.16 -9.02 3.42
CA LEU A 66 10.15 -7.96 3.33
C LEU A 66 8.70 -8.50 3.37
N GLY A 67 8.51 -9.82 3.40
CA GLY A 67 7.19 -10.46 3.38
C GLY A 67 6.45 -10.30 2.04
N LEU A 68 7.18 -10.30 0.93
CA LEU A 68 6.69 -10.16 -0.45
C LEU A 68 6.78 -11.47 -1.23
N THR A 69 5.86 -11.69 -2.17
CA THR A 69 5.99 -12.72 -3.20
C THR A 69 7.06 -12.32 -4.22
N LEU A 70 7.48 -13.25 -5.08
CA LEU A 70 8.46 -12.94 -6.11
C LEU A 70 7.87 -11.98 -7.15
N PRO A 71 8.67 -11.05 -7.72
CA PRO A 71 8.18 -10.11 -8.73
C PRO A 71 7.50 -10.78 -9.92
N SER A 72 7.96 -11.97 -10.31
CA SER A 72 7.35 -12.79 -11.37
C SER A 72 5.90 -13.22 -11.09
N GLU A 73 5.46 -13.18 -9.82
CA GLU A 73 4.11 -13.52 -9.38
C GLU A 73 3.22 -12.27 -9.24
N TRP A 74 3.78 -11.07 -9.37
CA TRP A 74 3.04 -9.83 -9.18
C TRP A 74 2.11 -9.57 -10.37
N LYS A 75 0.86 -9.20 -10.07
CA LYS A 75 -0.06 -8.68 -11.09
C LYS A 75 0.07 -7.16 -11.12
N VAL A 76 0.58 -6.66 -12.24
CA VAL A 76 0.90 -5.25 -12.43
C VAL A 76 0.04 -4.67 -13.54
N TYR A 77 -0.47 -3.47 -13.31
CA TYR A 77 -1.41 -2.79 -14.19
C TYR A 77 -0.95 -1.35 -14.41
N SER A 78 -1.30 -0.80 -15.56
CA SER A 78 -1.11 0.61 -15.88
C SER A 78 -2.32 1.17 -16.62
N LEU A 79 -2.52 2.49 -16.56
CA LEU A 79 -3.56 3.17 -17.32
C LEU A 79 -3.01 3.63 -18.67
N LYS A 80 -3.70 3.29 -19.76
CA LYS A 80 -3.32 3.71 -21.12
C LYS A 80 -3.27 5.23 -21.27
N THR A 81 -4.12 5.93 -20.53
CA THR A 81 -4.24 7.40 -20.56
C THR A 81 -3.29 8.11 -19.61
N ILE A 82 -2.66 7.40 -18.66
CA ILE A 82 -1.75 7.98 -17.65
C ILE A 82 -0.44 7.18 -17.66
N PRO A 83 0.46 7.46 -18.63
CA PRO A 83 1.77 6.82 -18.68
C PRO A 83 2.56 7.05 -17.40
N GLY A 84 3.22 6.01 -16.89
CA GLY A 84 4.03 6.06 -15.67
C GLY A 84 3.28 5.74 -14.38
N LEU A 85 1.94 5.69 -14.40
CA LEU A 85 1.19 5.14 -13.26
C LEU A 85 1.24 3.61 -13.29
N ILE A 86 1.73 3.03 -12.20
CA ILE A 86 1.83 1.58 -11.99
C ILE A 86 1.00 1.20 -10.76
N PHE A 87 0.14 0.20 -10.92
CA PHE A 87 -0.63 -0.39 -9.84
C PHE A 87 -0.25 -1.86 -9.68
N ILE A 88 0.13 -2.26 -8.48
CA ILE A 88 0.50 -3.64 -8.14
C ILE A 88 -0.55 -4.17 -7.18
N THR A 89 -1.29 -5.22 -7.56
CA THR A 89 -2.20 -5.86 -6.59
C THR A 89 -1.39 -6.54 -5.51
N ASN A 90 -1.95 -6.63 -4.30
CA ASN A 90 -1.32 -7.19 -3.10
C ASN A 90 -0.16 -8.18 -3.37
N PRO A 91 1.11 -7.71 -3.31
CA PRO A 91 2.29 -8.55 -3.52
C PRO A 91 2.79 -9.19 -2.21
N PHE A 92 2.05 -9.09 -1.11
CA PHE A 92 2.51 -9.58 0.19
C PHE A 92 2.20 -11.07 0.38
N LEU A 93 3.14 -11.77 1.01
CA LEU A 93 2.90 -13.07 1.61
C LEU A 93 1.87 -12.96 2.73
N CYS A 94 1.27 -14.09 3.11
CA CYS A 94 0.38 -14.15 4.27
C CYS A 94 1.12 -13.62 5.51
N GLY A 95 0.54 -12.62 6.19
CA GLY A 95 1.16 -11.97 7.35
C GLY A 95 2.16 -10.84 7.02
N GLY A 96 2.65 -10.73 5.78
CA GLY A 96 3.58 -9.66 5.37
C GLY A 96 3.02 -8.26 5.62
N GLN A 97 1.73 -8.04 5.30
CA GLN A 97 1.05 -6.77 5.61
C GLN A 97 0.97 -6.49 7.11
N HIS A 98 0.74 -7.50 7.96
CA HIS A 98 0.67 -7.32 9.41
C HIS A 98 1.99 -6.80 9.97
N TYR A 99 3.12 -7.32 9.48
CA TYR A 99 4.44 -6.84 9.86
C TYR A 99 4.60 -5.34 9.56
N TRP A 100 4.26 -4.89 8.35
CA TRP A 100 4.36 -3.47 7.98
C TRP A 100 3.36 -2.59 8.72
N MET A 101 2.13 -3.06 8.97
CA MET A 101 1.16 -2.35 9.79
C MET A 101 1.68 -2.14 11.23
N GLN A 102 2.30 -3.15 11.83
CA GLN A 102 2.93 -3.02 13.15
C GLN A 102 4.07 -2.00 13.13
N LYS A 103 4.91 -1.99 12.09
CA LYS A 103 5.96 -0.97 11.92
C LYS A 103 5.37 0.43 11.86
N CYS A 104 4.34 0.65 11.03
CA CYS A 104 3.66 1.94 10.87
C CYS A 104 3.00 2.45 12.16
N LEU A 105 2.44 1.56 12.96
CA LEU A 105 1.74 1.94 14.19
C LEU A 105 2.69 2.07 15.37
N LEU A 106 3.64 1.16 15.53
CA LEU A 106 4.39 1.01 16.79
C LEU A 106 5.82 1.54 16.70
N GLN A 107 6.45 1.53 15.52
CA GLN A 107 7.88 1.85 15.38
C GLN A 107 8.12 3.17 14.66
N TYR A 108 7.49 3.39 13.50
CA TYR A 108 7.67 4.62 12.71
C TYR A 108 7.22 5.89 13.43
N PRO A 109 6.24 5.87 14.34
CA PRO A 109 5.90 7.07 15.11
C PRO A 109 6.89 7.38 16.24
N LEU A 110 7.82 6.48 16.57
CA LEU A 110 8.82 6.70 17.64
C LEU A 110 9.89 7.70 17.22
N LEU A 111 10.62 8.24 18.20
CA LEU A 111 11.74 9.14 17.91
C LEU A 111 12.83 8.36 17.16
N PRO A 112 13.53 8.98 16.18
CA PRO A 112 13.56 10.41 15.87
C PRO A 112 12.52 10.87 14.83
N ASN A 113 11.60 10.01 14.41
CA ASN A 113 10.62 10.37 13.39
C ASN A 113 9.61 11.39 13.94
N VAL A 114 9.41 12.46 13.15
CA VAL A 114 8.49 13.54 13.45
C VAL A 114 7.07 13.14 13.06
N THR A 115 6.12 13.40 13.94
CA THR A 115 4.69 13.18 13.72
C THR A 115 3.91 14.46 13.95
N ASN A 116 2.66 14.53 13.49
CA ASN A 116 1.78 15.67 13.77
C ASN A 116 1.54 15.88 15.28
N LEU A 117 1.68 14.83 16.10
CA LEU A 117 1.51 14.90 17.55
C LEU A 117 2.61 15.71 18.25
N ASP A 118 3.80 15.83 17.66
CA ASP A 118 4.93 16.53 18.27
C ASP A 118 4.66 18.04 18.46
N SER A 119 3.71 18.58 17.68
CA SER A 119 3.25 19.98 17.82
C SER A 119 2.34 20.21 19.03
N HIS A 120 1.77 19.14 19.59
CA HIS A 120 0.78 19.21 20.67
C HIS A 120 1.23 18.47 21.94
N ILE A 121 2.16 17.52 21.82
CA ILE A 121 2.60 16.64 22.90
C ILE A 121 4.13 16.60 22.90
N SER A 122 4.75 16.97 24.02
CA SER A 122 6.18 16.78 24.22
C SER A 122 6.48 15.30 24.47
N ARG A 123 7.08 14.62 23.48
CA ARG A 123 7.51 13.22 23.63
C ARG A 123 8.85 13.17 24.36
N THR A 124 8.86 12.82 25.65
CA THR A 124 10.08 12.62 26.43
C THR A 124 10.35 11.12 26.67
N GLY A 125 11.62 10.71 26.77
CA GLY A 125 11.99 9.31 27.04
C GLY A 125 11.91 8.41 25.80
N SER A 126 11.22 7.27 25.89
CA SER A 126 11.06 6.28 24.80
C SER A 126 10.28 6.79 23.58
N GLY A 127 9.70 8.00 23.65
CA GLY A 127 8.94 8.60 22.55
C GLY A 127 7.65 7.84 22.20
N GLN A 128 7.16 7.01 23.12
CA GLN A 128 6.03 6.11 22.89
C GLN A 128 4.69 6.84 22.88
N ILE A 129 3.98 6.70 21.77
CA ILE A 129 2.62 7.23 21.58
C ILE A 129 1.57 6.23 22.09
N TRP A 130 1.90 4.93 22.13
CA TRP A 130 1.03 3.86 22.62
C TRP A 130 1.46 3.38 24.00
N PRO A 131 0.56 3.28 24.99
CA PRO A 131 0.89 2.62 26.25
C PRO A 131 1.11 1.12 25.99
N ILE A 132 2.30 0.62 26.31
CA ILE A 132 2.76 -0.76 26.10
C ILE A 132 1.78 -1.82 26.68
N GLY A 133 0.87 -1.45 27.58
CA GLY A 133 0.04 -2.39 28.35
C GLY A 133 -1.30 -2.85 27.76
N LYS A 134 -1.63 -2.61 26.47
CA LYS A 134 -2.93 -3.07 25.90
C LYS A 134 -2.90 -3.71 24.51
N LEU A 135 -1.73 -3.92 23.92
CA LEU A 135 -1.62 -4.89 22.83
C LEU A 135 -1.27 -6.22 23.46
N ARG A 136 -2.35 -6.96 23.76
CA ARG A 136 -2.35 -8.28 24.36
C ARG A 136 -1.28 -9.17 23.71
N THR A 137 -0.39 -9.71 24.52
CA THR A 137 0.65 -10.73 24.25
C THR A 137 0.06 -12.09 23.87
N ASP A 138 -1.08 -12.10 23.18
CA ASP A 138 -1.78 -13.32 22.75
C ASP A 138 -1.21 -13.92 21.45
N PHE A 139 -0.22 -13.26 20.85
CA PHE A 139 0.44 -13.75 19.64
C PHE A 139 1.77 -14.44 19.92
N ASP A 140 2.17 -14.54 21.20
CA ASP A 140 3.42 -15.21 21.62
C ASP A 140 3.36 -16.75 21.53
N ASP A 141 2.21 -17.33 21.14
CA ASP A 141 2.10 -18.75 20.77
C ASP A 141 2.33 -19.02 19.27
N ALA A 142 2.62 -18.00 18.45
CA ALA A 142 3.09 -18.20 17.08
C ALA A 142 4.61 -18.43 17.02
N LYS A 143 5.09 -19.45 17.74
CA LYS A 143 6.46 -19.98 17.62
C LYS A 143 6.72 -20.71 16.28
N LEU A 144 5.98 -20.42 15.21
CA LEU A 144 6.08 -21.13 13.93
C LEU A 144 6.03 -20.23 12.69
N LEU A 145 6.56 -19.01 12.74
CA LEU A 145 6.93 -18.28 11.52
C LEU A 145 8.29 -17.60 11.72
N THR A 146 9.32 -18.42 11.96
CA THR A 146 10.67 -18.03 11.58
C THR A 146 10.66 -17.89 10.06
N ILE A 147 10.82 -16.66 9.57
CA ILE A 147 11.16 -16.40 8.17
C ILE A 147 12.53 -17.04 7.97
N ASN A 148 12.55 -18.23 7.37
CA ASN A 148 13.73 -18.88 6.82
C ASN A 148 13.83 -18.55 5.34
#